data_AF-A0A381L729-F1
#
_entry.id   AF-A0A381L729-F1
#
_cell.length_a   1.000
_cell.length_b   1.000
_cell.length_c   1.000
_cell.angle_alpha   90.00
_cell.angle_beta   90.00
_cell.angle_gamma   90.00
#
_symmetry.space_group_name_H-M   'P 1'
#
loop_
_entity.id
_entity.type
_entity.pdbx_description
1 polymer ?
#
loop_
_entity_poly.entity_id
_entity_poly.type
_entity_poly.pdbx_seq_one_letter_code
_entity_poly.pdbx_strand_id
1 'polypeptide(L)'
;KCQEKFKDIAGSPNFTYIGNVAIGQGANSVPLKSLLPHYDAIVFTYGASRDRKLGIPGEDQLDGVYSARSFVGWYNGLPEIMAPVPDLTATKEAIIIGQGNVALDIARIILTDPESLKNTDIPQNVLAALRE
;
A
#
# COMPACT_ATOMS: atom_id res chain seq x y z
N LYS A 1 12.23 -13.09 -10.92
CA LYS A 1 11.63 -11.83 -10.43
C LYS A 1 12.29 -11.44 -9.11
N CYS A 2 12.21 -10.18 -8.65
CA CYS A 2 12.89 -9.74 -7.42
C CYS A 2 12.52 -10.59 -6.19
N GLN A 3 11.25 -11.00 -6.08
CA GLN A 3 10.73 -11.82 -4.98
C GLN A 3 11.44 -13.18 -4.80
N GLU A 4 11.88 -13.81 -5.89
CA GLU A 4 12.61 -15.09 -5.80
C GLU A 4 13.94 -14.92 -5.06
N LYS A 5 14.64 -13.80 -5.27
CA LYS A 5 15.89 -13.51 -4.53
C LYS A 5 15.64 -13.36 -3.03
N PHE A 6 14.50 -12.79 -2.63
CA PHE A 6 14.15 -12.70 -1.21
C PHE A 6 13.88 -14.08 -0.62
N LYS A 7 13.24 -14.98 -1.38
CA LYS A 7 13.03 -16.37 -0.97
C LYS A 7 14.35 -17.12 -0.83
N ASP A 8 15.28 -16.95 -1.76
CA ASP A 8 16.61 -17.58 -1.71
C ASP A 8 17.37 -17.15 -0.45
N ILE A 9 17.38 -15.84 -0.15
CA ILE A 9 18.00 -15.30 1.07
C ILE A 9 17.30 -15.82 2.33
N ALA A 10 15.97 -15.88 2.31
CA ALA A 10 15.18 -16.35 3.44
C ALA A 10 15.39 -17.84 3.75
N GLY A 11 15.88 -18.63 2.79
CA GLY A 11 16.24 -20.03 2.99
C GLY A 11 17.58 -20.25 3.68
N SER A 12 18.36 -19.20 3.93
CA SER A 12 19.64 -19.29 4.64
C SER A 12 19.45 -19.71 6.10
N PRO A 13 20.28 -20.62 6.66
CA PRO A 13 20.22 -20.96 8.08
C PRO A 13 20.56 -19.78 9.00
N ASN A 14 21.19 -18.73 8.47
CA ASN A 14 21.56 -17.51 9.20
C ASN A 14 20.50 -16.41 9.08
N PHE A 15 19.32 -16.71 8.54
CA PHE A 15 18.23 -15.76 8.38
C PHE A 15 17.02 -16.20 9.20
N THR A 16 16.35 -15.24 9.83
CA THR A 16 15.09 -15.47 10.54
C THR A 16 14.13 -14.35 10.19
N TYR A 17 12.94 -14.72 9.72
CA TYR A 17 11.84 -13.79 9.49
C TYR A 17 10.84 -13.86 10.64
N ILE A 18 10.52 -12.70 11.21
CA ILE A 18 9.49 -12.55 12.23
C ILE A 18 8.50 -11.49 11.74
N GLY A 19 7.40 -11.95 11.14
CA GLY A 19 6.31 -11.09 10.66
C GLY A 19 5.32 -10.72 11.77
N ASN A 20 4.44 -9.76 11.49
CA ASN A 20 3.39 -9.30 12.41
C ASN A 20 3.94 -8.76 13.76
N VAL A 21 5.15 -8.19 13.75
CA VAL A 21 5.78 -7.57 14.92
C VAL A 21 6.11 -6.13 14.59
N ALA A 22 5.31 -5.19 15.12
CA ALA A 22 5.62 -3.77 15.03
C ALA A 22 6.73 -3.39 16.02
N ILE A 23 7.65 -2.52 15.62
CA ILE A 23 8.68 -1.94 16.50
C ILE A 23 8.32 -0.48 16.78
N GLY A 24 8.29 -0.05 18.05
CA GLY A 24 7.97 1.34 18.38
C GLY A 24 7.37 1.56 19.78
N GLN A 25 6.41 2.49 19.87
CA GLN A 25 5.74 2.87 21.12
C GLN A 25 4.24 2.52 21.14
N GLY A 26 3.76 1.70 20.22
CA GLY A 26 2.37 1.23 20.20
C GLY A 26 2.10 0.14 21.25
N ALA A 27 0.83 0.01 21.67
CA ALA A 27 0.38 -0.93 22.71
C ALA A 27 0.72 -2.40 22.41
N ASN A 28 0.88 -2.76 21.13
CA ASN A 28 1.24 -4.12 20.67
C ASN A 28 2.56 -4.12 19.90
N SER A 29 3.48 -3.23 20.24
CA SER A 29 4.79 -3.13 19.58
C SER A 29 5.93 -3.45 20.54
N VAL A 30 7.02 -4.00 19.98
CA VAL A 30 8.26 -4.21 20.72
C VAL A 30 9.00 -2.87 20.81
N PRO A 31 9.37 -2.40 22.01
CA PRO A 31 10.17 -1.19 22.14
C PRO A 31 11.53 -1.33 21.47
N LEU A 32 11.94 -0.36 20.65
CA LEU A 32 13.25 -0.41 19.98
C LEU A 32 14.41 -0.63 20.98
N LYS A 33 14.31 -0.01 22.17
CA LYS A 33 15.33 -0.12 23.23
C LYS A 33 15.53 -1.56 23.73
N SER A 34 14.50 -2.42 23.65
CA SER A 34 14.64 -3.80 24.08
C SER A 34 15.45 -4.66 23.10
N LEU A 35 15.65 -4.21 21.86
CA LEU A 35 16.47 -4.92 20.87
C LEU A 35 17.96 -4.64 21.03
N LEU A 36 18.35 -3.46 21.52
CA LEU A 36 19.74 -3.01 21.57
C LEU A 36 20.70 -3.97 22.28
N PRO A 37 20.34 -4.65 23.40
CA PRO A 37 21.25 -5.59 24.05
C PRO A 37 21.44 -6.91 23.29
N HIS A 38 20.61 -7.20 22.28
CA HIS A 38 20.56 -8.50 21.60
C HIS A 38 21.12 -8.48 20.18
N TYR A 39 21.46 -7.31 19.65
CA TYR A 39 21.95 -7.14 18.28
C TYR A 39 23.13 -6.18 18.24
N ASP A 40 24.18 -6.55 17.51
CA ASP A 40 25.36 -5.70 17.31
C ASP A 40 25.04 -4.46 16.46
N ALA A 41 24.09 -4.59 15.52
CA ALA A 41 23.63 -3.51 14.66
C ALA A 41 22.14 -3.65 14.32
N ILE A 42 21.47 -2.52 14.15
CA ILE A 42 20.07 -2.44 13.73
C ILE A 42 19.99 -1.55 12.48
N VAL A 43 19.39 -2.08 11.42
CA VAL A 43 19.20 -1.36 10.15
C VAL A 43 17.72 -1.06 9.95
N PHE A 44 17.37 0.22 9.79
CA PHE A 44 15.99 0.63 9.57
C PHE A 44 15.63 0.57 8.10
N THR A 45 14.73 -0.35 7.74
CA THR A 45 14.30 -0.61 6.35
C THR A 45 12.78 -0.58 6.19
N TYR A 46 12.05 0.16 7.04
CA TYR A 46 10.58 0.20 7.05
C TYR A 46 9.94 1.10 5.99
N GLY A 47 10.74 1.70 5.10
CA GLY A 47 10.26 2.52 3.99
C GLY A 47 9.55 3.82 4.43
N ALA A 48 8.69 4.34 3.55
CA ALA A 48 7.89 5.55 3.78
C ALA A 48 6.41 5.18 3.92
N SER A 49 5.88 5.28 5.15
CA SER A 49 4.51 4.86 5.47
C SER A 49 3.47 5.97 5.39
N ARG A 50 3.89 7.24 5.27
CA ARG A 50 3.02 8.42 5.30
C ARG A 50 2.84 9.05 3.93
N ASP A 51 1.66 9.62 3.73
CA ASP A 51 1.32 10.38 2.54
C ASP A 51 1.74 11.84 2.67
N ARG A 52 2.07 12.44 1.53
CA ARG A 52 2.23 13.89 1.44
C ARG A 52 0.85 14.51 1.21
N LYS A 53 0.39 15.28 2.19
CA LYS A 53 -0.85 16.08 2.07
C LYS A 53 -0.66 17.26 1.13
N LEU A 54 -1.75 17.69 0.48
CA LEU A 54 -1.76 18.87 -0.38
C LEU A 54 -1.83 20.15 0.46
N GLY A 55 -2.41 20.09 1.66
CA GLY A 55 -2.54 21.23 2.56
C GLY A 55 -3.59 22.23 2.09
N ILE A 56 -4.64 21.75 1.41
CA ILE A 56 -5.70 22.59 0.84
C ILE A 56 -7.06 22.35 1.52
N PRO A 57 -7.95 23.35 1.55
CA PRO A 57 -9.29 23.17 2.12
C PRO A 57 -10.06 22.01 1.47
N GLY A 58 -10.69 21.17 2.29
CA GLY A 58 -11.51 20.04 1.83
C GLY A 58 -10.77 18.72 1.66
N GLU A 59 -9.43 18.68 1.73
CA GLU A 59 -8.65 17.47 1.43
C GLU A 59 -8.91 16.28 2.36
N ASP A 60 -9.39 16.54 3.58
CA ASP A 60 -9.67 15.51 4.60
C ASP A 60 -11.18 15.39 4.91
N GLN A 61 -12.01 16.31 4.41
CA GLN A 61 -13.43 16.40 4.75
C GLN A 61 -14.36 15.97 3.61
N LEU A 62 -13.87 16.00 2.37
CA LEU A 62 -14.66 15.65 1.19
C LEU A 62 -14.51 14.18 0.86
N ASP A 63 -15.63 13.51 0.57
CA ASP A 63 -15.62 12.20 -0.04
C ASP A 63 -15.03 12.27 -1.46
N GLY A 64 -14.44 11.15 -1.91
CA GLY A 64 -13.80 11.09 -3.24
C GLY A 64 -12.37 11.63 -3.29
N VAL A 65 -11.83 12.15 -2.18
CA VAL A 65 -10.43 12.57 -2.08
C VAL A 65 -9.58 11.45 -1.46
N TYR A 66 -8.67 10.89 -2.25
CA TYR A 66 -7.81 9.77 -1.82
C TYR A 66 -6.34 10.10 -2.02
N SER A 67 -5.48 9.60 -1.14
CA SER A 67 -4.05 9.62 -1.42
C SER A 67 -3.70 8.57 -2.48
N ALA A 68 -2.65 8.82 -3.24
CA ALA A 68 -2.18 7.84 -4.22
C ALA A 68 -1.85 6.49 -3.55
N ARG A 69 -1.21 6.53 -2.36
CA ARG A 69 -0.89 5.34 -1.57
C ARG A 69 -2.14 4.58 -1.15
N SER A 70 -3.19 5.25 -0.68
CA SER A 70 -4.42 4.56 -0.25
C SER A 70 -5.11 3.91 -1.43
N PHE A 71 -5.17 4.58 -2.58
CA PHE A 71 -5.75 3.99 -3.81
C PHE A 71 -4.93 2.79 -4.31
N VAL A 72 -3.59 2.90 -4.30
CA VAL A 72 -2.68 1.79 -4.62
C VAL A 72 -2.78 0.64 -3.63
N GLY A 73 -2.90 0.95 -2.34
CA GLY A 73 -3.09 -0.05 -1.30
C GLY A 73 -4.42 -0.78 -1.47
N TRP A 74 -5.49 -0.07 -1.82
CA TRP A 74 -6.79 -0.66 -2.12
C TRP A 74 -6.71 -1.67 -3.27
N TYR A 75 -6.18 -1.28 -4.44
CA TYR A 75 -6.14 -2.22 -5.58
C TYR A 75 -5.09 -3.34 -5.43
N ASN A 76 -4.15 -3.24 -4.48
CA ASN A 76 -3.20 -4.30 -4.17
C ASN A 76 -3.59 -5.15 -2.93
N GLY A 77 -4.74 -4.87 -2.32
CA GLY A 77 -5.25 -5.65 -1.18
C GLY A 77 -4.49 -5.43 0.13
N LEU A 78 -3.96 -4.22 0.38
CA LEU A 78 -3.31 -3.86 1.64
C LEU A 78 -4.33 -3.90 2.79
N PRO A 79 -4.19 -4.78 3.81
CA PRO A 79 -5.22 -4.96 4.83
C PRO A 79 -5.49 -3.72 5.69
N GLU A 80 -4.51 -2.83 5.86
CA GLU A 80 -4.69 -1.59 6.61
C GLU A 80 -5.63 -0.59 5.89
N ILE A 81 -5.81 -0.76 4.58
CA ILE A 81 -6.72 0.05 3.76
C ILE A 81 -8.07 -0.68 3.69
N MET A 82 -8.76 -0.75 4.83
CA MET A 82 -10.06 -1.44 4.97
C MET A 82 -11.29 -0.50 4.93
N ALA A 83 -11.14 0.80 4.67
CA ALA A 83 -12.29 1.73 4.56
C ALA A 83 -11.98 3.00 3.73
N PRO A 84 -12.99 3.58 3.04
CA PRO A 84 -13.98 2.92 2.19
C PRO A 84 -13.39 2.64 0.78
N VAL A 85 -14.00 1.69 0.08
CA VAL A 85 -13.75 1.46 -1.35
C VAL A 85 -13.98 2.78 -2.10
N PRO A 86 -13.06 3.21 -2.99
CA PRO A 86 -13.33 4.35 -3.86
C PRO A 86 -14.65 4.16 -4.61
N ASP A 87 -15.59 5.10 -4.46
CA ASP A 87 -16.81 5.08 -5.26
C ASP A 87 -16.49 5.57 -6.67
N LEU A 88 -16.25 4.62 -7.57
CA LEU A 88 -15.94 4.90 -8.97
C LEU A 88 -17.19 5.25 -9.80
N THR A 89 -18.39 5.05 -9.25
CA THR A 89 -19.66 5.33 -9.92
C THR A 89 -20.14 6.77 -9.70
N ALA A 90 -19.59 7.45 -8.69
CA ALA A 90 -19.96 8.82 -8.31
C ALA A 90 -19.74 9.85 -9.43
N THR A 91 -18.81 9.61 -10.36
CA THR A 91 -18.43 10.53 -11.43
C THR A 91 -17.83 9.81 -12.63
N LYS A 92 -17.84 10.47 -13.79
CA LYS A 92 -17.16 10.00 -15.01
C LYS A 92 -15.72 10.51 -15.13
N GLU A 93 -15.30 11.39 -14.22
CA GLU A 93 -14.02 12.09 -14.28
C GLU A 93 -13.22 11.86 -13.01
N ALA A 94 -11.97 11.43 -13.16
CA ALA A 94 -11.00 11.31 -12.07
C ALA A 94 -9.82 12.28 -12.32
N ILE A 95 -9.45 13.04 -11.29
CA ILE A 95 -8.32 13.98 -11.34
C ILE A 95 -7.18 13.42 -10.50
N ILE A 96 -6.00 13.26 -11.11
CA ILE A 96 -4.80 12.77 -10.44
C ILE A 96 -3.80 13.92 -10.32
N ILE A 97 -3.43 14.27 -9.09
CA ILE A 97 -2.46 15.33 -8.81
C ILE A 97 -1.05 14.73 -8.70
N GLY A 98 -0.24 14.93 -9.74
CA GLY A 98 1.14 14.47 -9.80
C GLY A 98 1.49 13.88 -11.18
N GLN A 99 2.78 13.92 -11.54
CA GLN A 99 3.28 13.45 -12.84
C GLN A 99 4.38 12.38 -12.68
N GLY A 100 4.19 11.47 -11.72
CA GLY A 100 5.09 10.35 -11.47
C GLY A 100 4.49 9.02 -11.92
N ASN A 101 5.27 7.94 -11.84
CA ASN A 101 4.83 6.60 -12.24
C ASN A 101 3.57 6.13 -11.49
N VAL A 102 3.44 6.46 -10.20
CA VAL A 102 2.24 6.10 -9.41
C VAL A 102 0.98 6.76 -9.97
N ALA A 103 1.07 7.99 -10.50
CA ALA A 103 -0.06 8.63 -11.15
C ALA A 103 -0.49 7.87 -12.41
N LEU A 104 0.48 7.37 -13.19
CA LEU A 104 0.22 6.53 -14.35
C LEU A 104 -0.32 5.16 -13.98
N ASP A 105 0.14 4.56 -12.86
CA ASP A 105 -0.39 3.29 -12.37
C ASP A 105 -1.87 3.42 -12.01
N ILE A 106 -2.25 4.48 -11.27
CA ILE A 106 -3.64 4.76 -10.92
C ILE A 106 -4.48 4.99 -12.19
N ALA A 107 -4.01 5.85 -13.09
CA ALA A 107 -4.70 6.10 -14.35
C ALA A 107 -4.90 4.81 -15.16
N ARG A 108 -3.87 3.96 -15.23
CA ARG A 108 -3.94 2.65 -15.89
C ARG A 108 -4.96 1.73 -15.25
N ILE A 109 -4.97 1.61 -13.92
CA ILE A 109 -5.93 0.73 -13.23
C ILE A 109 -7.38 1.18 -13.48
N ILE A 110 -7.65 2.48 -13.47
CA ILE A 110 -8.99 3.02 -13.71
C ILE A 110 -9.43 2.86 -15.18
N LEU A 111 -8.50 2.98 -16.14
CA LEU A 111 -8.82 3.01 -17.58
C LEU A 111 -8.65 1.66 -18.29
N THR A 112 -7.99 0.68 -17.69
CA THR A 112 -7.81 -0.65 -18.30
C THR A 112 -9.13 -1.39 -18.27
N ASP A 113 -9.49 -2.04 -19.38
CA ASP A 113 -10.63 -2.96 -19.44
C ASP A 113 -10.54 -3.98 -18.28
N PRO A 114 -11.54 -4.04 -17.39
CA PRO A 114 -11.54 -4.96 -16.26
C PRO A 114 -11.32 -6.43 -16.67
N GLU A 115 -11.79 -6.85 -17.85
CA GLU A 115 -11.58 -8.22 -18.30
C GLU A 115 -10.09 -8.54 -18.55
N SER A 116 -9.29 -7.54 -18.93
CA SER A 116 -7.83 -7.69 -19.06
C SER A 116 -7.14 -7.83 -17.70
N LEU A 117 -7.72 -7.27 -16.63
CA LEU A 117 -7.18 -7.33 -15.27
C LEU A 117 -7.49 -8.65 -14.56
N LYS A 118 -8.48 -9.43 -15.03
CA LYS A 118 -8.91 -10.70 -14.44
C LYS A 118 -7.79 -11.74 -14.28
N ASN A 119 -6.75 -11.68 -15.12
CA ASN A 119 -5.61 -12.61 -15.09
C ASN A 119 -4.44 -12.10 -14.22
N THR A 120 -4.64 -11.02 -13.47
CA THR A 120 -3.65 -10.45 -12.54
C THR A 120 -3.95 -10.90 -11.10
N ASP A 121 -3.14 -10.45 -10.15
CA ASP A 121 -3.32 -10.66 -8.72
C ASP A 121 -4.21 -9.60 -8.05
N ILE A 122 -4.92 -8.77 -8.84
CA ILE A 122 -5.85 -7.77 -8.32
C ILE A 122 -6.96 -8.43 -7.47
N PRO A 123 -7.33 -7.87 -6.29
CA PRO A 123 -8.38 -8.42 -5.46
C PRO A 123 -9.75 -8.47 -6.19
N GLN A 124 -10.50 -9.54 -5.95
CA GLN A 124 -11.78 -9.76 -6.64
C GLN A 124 -12.82 -8.65 -6.37
N ASN A 125 -12.82 -8.07 -5.17
CA ASN A 125 -13.69 -6.95 -4.80
C ASN A 125 -13.32 -5.66 -5.55
N VAL A 126 -12.03 -5.44 -5.81
CA VAL A 126 -11.53 -4.31 -6.61
C VAL A 126 -11.94 -4.48 -8.06
N LEU A 127 -11.76 -5.70 -8.61
CA LEU A 127 -12.19 -6.01 -9.97
C LEU A 127 -13.70 -5.85 -10.17
N ALA A 128 -14.51 -6.20 -9.16
CA ALA A 128 -15.95 -5.96 -9.20
C ALA A 128 -16.28 -4.47 -9.26
N ALA A 129 -15.64 -3.65 -8.42
CA ALA A 129 -15.84 -2.20 -8.42
C ALA A 129 -15.43 -1.52 -9.74
N LEU A 130 -14.40 -2.04 -10.42
CA LEU A 130 -13.95 -1.53 -11.72
C LEU A 130 -14.90 -1.89 -12.89
N ARG A 131 -15.82 -2.85 -12.71
CA ARG A 131 -16.77 -3.28 -13.74
C ARG A 131 -18.09 -2.51 -13.73
N GLU A 132 -18.37 -1.77 -12.66
CA GLU A 132 -19.56 -0.92 -12.53
C GLU A 132 -19.41 0.37 -13.35
#